data_AF-A0A7X7ICI0-F1
#
_entry.id   AF-A0A7X7ICI0-F1
#
_cell.length_a   1.000
_cell.length_b   1.000
_cell.length_c   1.000
_cell.angle_alpha   90.00
_cell.angle_beta   90.00
_cell.angle_gamma   90.00
#
_symmetry.space_group_name_H-M   'P 1'
#
loop_
_entity.id
_entity.type
_entity.pdbx_description
1 polymer ?
#
loop_
_entity_poly.entity_id
_entity_poly.type
_entity_poly.pdbx_seq_one_letter_code
_entity_poly.pdbx_strand_id
1 'polypeptide(L)'
;MAQVPDSPENEAACLCKNCPSKVDDGMHFYCARGASPAVITRGFCACRWCPLWSGLGLSGDFYCDRNPAGGEEGAGAASLAGAEEVT
;
A
#
# COMPACT_ATOMS: atom_id res chain seq x y z
N MET A 1 -9.46 13.09 -4.59
CA MET A 1 -8.05 12.82 -4.22
C MET A 1 -7.17 13.17 -5.39
N ALA A 2 -6.03 13.85 -5.15
CA ALA A 2 -5.07 14.12 -6.22
C ALA A 2 -4.52 12.77 -6.74
N GLN A 3 -4.84 12.44 -7.98
CA GLN A 3 -4.29 11.25 -8.64
C GLN A 3 -2.92 11.61 -9.19
N VAL A 4 -1.91 10.82 -8.86
CA VAL A 4 -0.57 10.99 -9.43
C VAL A 4 -0.59 10.48 -10.87
N PRO A 5 -0.23 11.29 -11.88
CA PRO A 5 -0.17 10.82 -13.24
C PRO A 5 0.95 9.76 -13.38
N ASP A 6 0.62 8.64 -14.02
CA ASP A 6 1.59 7.60 -14.40
C ASP A 6 2.41 8.09 -15.59
N SER A 7 3.39 8.96 -15.31
CA SER A 7 4.36 9.46 -16.27
C SER A 7 5.76 8.92 -15.96
N PRO A 8 6.63 8.78 -16.96
CA PRO A 8 8.00 8.30 -16.74
C PRO A 8 8.78 9.23 -15.81
N GLU A 9 8.56 10.55 -15.85
CA GLU A 9 9.19 11.50 -14.92
C GLU A 9 8.77 11.24 -13.47
N ASN A 10 7.48 10.97 -13.23
CA ASN A 10 7.02 10.68 -11.88
C ASN A 10 7.47 9.29 -11.43
N GLU A 11 7.49 8.29 -12.33
CA GLU A 11 8.02 6.98 -12.00
C GLU A 11 9.50 7.04 -11.60
N ALA A 12 10.28 7.90 -12.26
CA ALA A 12 11.69 8.12 -11.93
C ALA A 12 11.87 8.80 -10.56
N ALA A 13 10.98 9.73 -10.18
CA ALA A 13 10.98 10.36 -8.86
C ALA A 13 10.36 9.48 -7.76
N CYS A 14 9.79 8.33 -8.09
CA CYS A 14 9.11 7.45 -7.16
C CYS A 14 10.10 6.69 -6.26
N LEU A 15 9.96 6.83 -4.94
CA LEU A 15 10.77 6.07 -3.97
C LEU A 15 10.18 4.70 -3.60
N CYS A 16 9.01 4.33 -4.12
CA CYS A 16 8.36 3.05 -3.78
C CYS A 16 9.25 1.85 -4.09
N LYS A 17 10.07 1.90 -5.15
CA LYS A 17 11.02 0.83 -5.54
C LYS A 17 11.98 0.45 -4.40
N ASN A 18 12.33 1.39 -3.52
CA ASN A 18 13.25 1.20 -2.39
C ASN A 18 12.56 1.44 -1.03
N CYS A 19 11.22 1.38 -0.98
CA CYS A 19 10.50 1.64 0.26
C CYS A 19 10.73 0.49 1.26
N PRO A 20 11.04 0.78 2.53
CA PRO A 20 11.22 -0.26 3.55
C PRO A 20 9.94 -1.06 3.86
N SER A 21 8.76 -0.51 3.55
CA SER A 21 7.48 -1.24 3.62
C SER A 21 7.11 -1.92 2.28
N LYS A 22 7.99 -1.91 1.27
CA LYS A 22 7.70 -2.58 -0.01
C LYS A 22 7.77 -4.09 0.17
N VAL A 23 6.78 -4.77 -0.38
CA VAL A 23 6.76 -6.23 -0.54
C VAL A 23 7.21 -6.61 -1.96
N ASP A 24 7.63 -7.86 -2.13
CA ASP A 24 8.10 -8.41 -3.40
C ASP A 24 6.92 -8.77 -4.32
N ASP A 25 6.17 -7.74 -4.73
CA ASP A 25 5.00 -7.85 -5.62
C ASP A 25 5.32 -7.48 -7.09
N GLY A 26 6.57 -7.09 -7.39
CA GLY A 26 6.97 -6.61 -8.71
C GLY A 26 6.36 -5.27 -9.15
N MET A 27 5.53 -4.64 -8.32
CA MET A 27 4.87 -3.35 -8.57
C MET A 27 5.58 -2.21 -7.85
N HIS A 28 5.47 -1.00 -8.39
CA HIS A 28 5.85 0.22 -7.69
C HIS A 28 4.82 1.28 -8.02
N PHE A 29 5.02 2.47 -7.45
CA PHE A 29 4.20 3.62 -7.77
C PHE A 29 2.73 3.46 -7.35
N TYR A 30 2.51 2.91 -6.15
CA TYR A 30 1.18 2.56 -5.65
C TYR A 30 0.20 3.75 -5.55
N CYS A 31 0.70 4.97 -5.37
CA CYS A 31 -0.14 6.18 -5.39
C CYS A 31 -0.70 6.56 -6.78
N ALA A 32 -0.12 6.01 -7.86
CA ALA A 32 -0.60 6.16 -9.23
C ALA A 32 -1.28 4.88 -9.74
N ARG A 33 -0.69 3.71 -9.44
CA ARG A 33 -1.09 2.40 -9.98
C ARG A 33 -2.09 1.62 -9.12
N GLY A 34 -2.31 2.03 -7.88
CA GLY A 34 -3.17 1.33 -6.92
C GLY A 34 -2.39 0.48 -5.91
N ALA A 35 -3.12 -0.13 -4.97
CA ALA A 35 -2.55 -0.92 -3.90
C ALA A 35 -1.89 -2.22 -4.41
N SER A 36 -0.99 -2.75 -3.58
CA SER A 36 -0.37 -4.05 -3.84
C SER A 36 -1.41 -5.17 -3.76
N PRO A 37 -1.32 -6.19 -4.63
CA PRO A 37 -2.11 -7.41 -4.50
C PRO A 37 -1.63 -8.29 -3.34
N ALA A 38 -0.45 -8.02 -2.78
CA ALA A 38 0.11 -8.75 -1.65
C ALA A 38 -0.28 -8.09 -0.32
N VAL A 39 -0.33 -8.90 0.74
CA VAL A 39 -0.62 -8.42 2.10
C VAL A 39 0.55 -7.56 2.59
N ILE A 40 0.27 -6.30 2.94
CA ILE A 40 1.26 -5.37 3.46
C ILE A 40 1.23 -5.36 4.99
N THR A 41 2.37 -5.63 5.61
CA THR A 41 2.54 -5.38 7.05
C THR A 41 2.88 -3.90 7.28
N ARG A 42 1.96 -3.14 7.88
CA ARG A 42 2.18 -1.72 8.21
C ARG A 42 3.26 -1.59 9.28
N GLY A 43 4.44 -1.14 8.87
CA GLY A 43 5.54 -0.76 9.76
C GLY A 43 5.93 0.70 9.53
N PHE A 44 6.99 0.88 8.75
CA PHE A 44 7.59 2.19 8.53
C PHE A 44 7.37 2.68 7.09
N CYS A 45 6.61 3.76 6.92
CA CYS A 45 6.24 4.29 5.61
C CYS A 45 7.11 5.49 5.20
N ALA A 46 7.83 5.35 4.09
CA ALA A 46 8.62 6.45 3.52
C ALA A 46 7.80 7.44 2.67
N CYS A 47 6.48 7.27 2.54
CA CYS A 47 5.64 8.15 1.71
C CYS A 47 5.76 9.62 2.11
N ARG A 48 5.89 9.92 3.41
CA ARG A 48 6.03 11.30 3.92
C ARG A 48 7.31 12.01 3.43
N TRP A 49 8.31 11.25 3.00
CA TRP A 49 9.56 11.78 2.44
C TRP A 49 9.67 11.59 0.93
N CYS A 50 8.63 11.06 0.29
CA CYS A 50 8.62 10.91 -1.16
C CYS A 50 8.49 12.28 -1.82
N PRO A 51 9.37 12.64 -2.78
CA PRO A 51 9.30 13.93 -3.46
C PRO A 51 7.99 14.10 -4.24
N LEU A 52 7.42 13.01 -4.76
CA LEU A 52 6.09 13.04 -5.39
C LEU A 52 4.99 13.35 -4.38
N TRP A 53 5.09 12.79 -3.17
CA TRP A 53 4.09 13.00 -2.12
C TRP A 53 4.00 14.47 -1.74
N SER A 54 5.15 15.08 -1.43
CA SER A 54 5.23 16.50 -1.08
C SER A 54 4.98 17.41 -2.28
N GLY A 55 5.50 17.04 -3.46
CA GLY A 55 5.40 17.85 -4.68
C GLY A 55 3.99 17.93 -5.27
N LEU A 56 3.19 16.87 -5.12
CA LEU A 56 1.80 16.84 -5.60
C LEU A 56 0.76 17.07 -4.49
N GLY A 57 1.21 17.40 -3.27
CA GLY A 57 0.31 17.67 -2.14
C GLY A 57 -0.56 16.47 -1.75
N LEU A 58 -0.03 15.25 -1.89
CA LEU A 58 -0.75 14.04 -1.52
C LEU A 58 -1.04 14.02 -0.01
N SER A 59 -2.16 13.43 0.37
CA SER A 59 -2.60 13.32 1.76
C SER A 59 -2.89 11.86 2.07
N GLY A 60 -2.11 11.28 2.98
CA GLY A 60 -2.18 9.87 3.35
C GLY A 60 -0.83 9.16 3.29
N ASP A 61 -0.82 7.91 3.69
CA ASP A 61 0.35 7.04 3.82
C ASP A 61 -0.08 5.60 3.52
N PHE A 62 0.89 4.71 3.31
CA PHE A 62 0.62 3.32 2.94
C PHE A 62 -0.30 3.16 1.72
N TYR A 63 -0.04 3.88 0.64
CA TYR A 63 -0.74 3.68 -0.65
C TYR A 63 -0.56 2.27 -1.21
N CYS A 64 0.47 1.54 -0.78
CA CYS A 64 0.65 0.12 -1.09
C CYS A 64 -0.38 -0.80 -0.43
N ASP A 65 -0.98 -0.38 0.68
CA ASP A 65 -1.95 -1.16 1.46
C ASP A 65 -3.38 -0.66 1.27
N ARG A 66 -3.55 0.67 1.21
CA ARG A 66 -4.86 1.27 0.99
C ARG A 66 -5.27 1.08 -0.46
N ASN A 67 -6.09 0.07 -0.71
CA ASN A 67 -6.80 -0.04 -1.98
C ASN A 67 -7.77 1.16 -2.12
N PRO A 68 -7.63 2.04 -3.13
CA PRO A 68 -8.63 3.07 -3.38
C PRO A 68 -9.96 2.50 -3.92
N ALA A 69 -10.01 1.21 -4.26
CA ALA A 69 -11.17 0.53 -4.79
C ALA A 69 -11.78 -0.46 -3.78
N GLY A 70 -12.38 0.06 -2.71
CA GLY A 70 -13.41 -0.64 -1.90
C GLY A 70 -13.22 -2.14 -1.66
N GLY A 71 -12.55 -2.46 -0.55
CA GLY A 71 -12.48 -3.82 -0.01
C GLY A 71 -12.16 -3.72 1.48
N GLU A 72 -13.24 -3.52 2.24
CA GLU A 72 -13.49 -3.69 3.67
C GLU A 72 -12.30 -4.15 4.55
N GLU A 73 -12.10 -3.43 5.67
CA GLU A 73 -11.26 -3.80 6.80
C GLU A 73 -11.21 -5.32 7.05
N GLY A 74 -10.01 -5.90 6.92
CA GLY A 74 -9.79 -7.34 7.11
C GLY A 74 -8.46 -7.64 7.81
N ALA A 75 -8.27 -7.09 9.01
CA ALA A 75 -7.48 -7.79 10.01
C ALA A 75 -8.20 -9.13 10.30
N GLY A 76 -7.65 -10.25 9.83
CA GLY A 76 -8.37 -11.51 9.90
C GLY A 76 -7.54 -12.74 9.57
N ALA A 77 -6.29 -12.80 10.02
CA ALA A 77 -5.63 -14.09 10.17
C ALA A 77 -6.28 -14.83 11.36
N ALA A 78 -6.89 -15.97 11.04
CA ALA A 78 -7.21 -17.09 11.94
C ALA A 78 -8.18 -16.84 13.12
N SER A 79 -9.47 -17.13 12.90
CA SER A 79 -10.29 -17.78 13.92
C SER A 79 -10.72 -19.15 13.42
N LEU A 80 -9.95 -20.16 13.81
CA LEU A 80 -10.30 -21.57 13.71
C LEU A 80 -11.25 -21.86 14.87
N ALA A 81 -12.55 -21.61 14.70
CA ALA A 81 -13.56 -22.11 15.62
C ALA A 81 -13.88 -23.57 15.24
N GLY A 82 -13.06 -24.50 15.72
CA GLY A 82 -13.39 -25.92 15.79
C GLY A 82 -14.18 -26.18 17.06
N ALA A 83 -15.50 -26.27 16.95
CA ALA A 83 -16.35 -26.82 17.99
C ALA A 83 -16.47 -28.33 17.75
N GLU A 84 -15.76 -29.13 18.55
CA GLU A 84 -16.16 -30.51 18.82
C GLU A 84 -16.00 -30.73 20.33
N GLU A 85 -17.15 -30.54 20.98
CA GLU A 85 -17.43 -30.79 22.38
C GLU A 85 -17.40 -32.30 22.68
N VAL A 86 -16.57 -32.62 23.67
CA VAL A 86 -16.65 -33.78 24.55
C VAL A 86 -18.09 -34.20 24.90
N THR A 87 -18.49 -35.42 24.53
CA THR A 87 -19.24 -36.31 25.44
C THR A 87 -18.96 -37.78 25.17
#